data_AF-A0A940G231-F1
#
_entry.id   AF-A0A940G231-F1
#
_cell.length_a   1.000
_cell.length_b   1.000
_cell.length_c   1.000
_cell.angle_alpha   90.00
_cell.angle_beta   90.00
_cell.angle_gamma   90.00
#
_symmetry.space_group_name_H-M   'P 1'
#
loop_
_entity.id
_entity.type
_entity.pdbx_description
1 polymer ?
#
loop_
_entity_poly.entity_id
_entity_poly.type
_entity_poly.pdbx_seq_one_letter_code
_entity_poly.pdbx_strand_id
1 'polypeptide(L)'
;MAEAASKKTEPAAADDRTFTPTAASKRQSTRLRVIAWILWIVAIAAEAVGIFWVLRQRETTTSSGQLVRNPDTGLLEPVTAPGFPQWAFIVLIVLLVVIAALSITGSFLWKKANRLDPASAKDKVRFFVQNQLGAIVAIVAFLPLIIMVFLNKDMSGSQKTIAGIIGIVLAAGSVALGADFNPPSQEAYSAEKSTVIQLLGADSVAWAAGGEVYHVCPEVSDLANANAVSTGTVAEAIAAGKPRLTLELRSELTQCGKPVPDNVSEITDAIRAIRDGAVDTVLPAPVWPAGVEAPFTPAEPAPAAS
;
A
#
# COMPACT_ATOMS: atom_id res chain seq x y z
N MET A 1 -10.75 -44.75 35.16
CA MET A 1 -9.46 -44.96 34.47
C MET A 1 -9.66 -44.60 33.00
N ALA A 2 -9.37 -43.34 32.64
CA ALA A 2 -9.09 -42.88 31.28
C ALA A 2 -8.59 -41.44 31.44
N GLU A 3 -7.27 -41.33 31.55
CA GLU A 3 -6.50 -40.14 31.87
C GLU A 3 -6.47 -39.18 30.68
N ALA A 4 -6.72 -37.91 30.96
CA ALA A 4 -6.71 -36.84 29.97
C ALA A 4 -5.29 -36.63 29.41
N ALA A 5 -5.19 -36.60 28.08
CA ALA A 5 -3.94 -36.38 27.37
C ALA A 5 -3.34 -35.01 27.71
N SER A 6 -2.13 -35.06 28.28
CA SER A 6 -1.26 -33.93 28.55
C SER A 6 -0.98 -33.14 27.27
N LYS A 7 -1.44 -31.89 27.22
CA LYS A 7 -1.06 -30.92 26.20
C LYS A 7 0.38 -30.51 26.49
N LYS A 8 1.30 -31.03 25.69
CA LYS A 8 2.73 -30.74 25.73
C LYS A 8 2.94 -29.24 25.47
N THR A 9 3.30 -28.49 26.51
CA THR A 9 3.79 -27.11 26.39
C THR A 9 5.13 -27.17 25.66
N GLU A 10 5.17 -26.58 24.46
CA GLU A 10 6.38 -26.39 23.66
C GLU A 10 7.15 -25.16 24.19
N PRO A 11 8.49 -25.14 24.16
CA PRO A 11 9.30 -24.30 25.04
C PRO A 11 9.31 -22.84 24.60
N ALA A 12 9.39 -21.94 25.57
CA ALA A 12 9.67 -20.52 25.35
C ALA A 12 11.10 -20.34 24.80
N ALA A 13 11.24 -19.75 23.60
CA ALA A 13 12.39 -18.96 23.14
C ALA A 13 12.30 -18.67 21.61
N ALA A 14 11.39 -17.78 21.22
CA ALA A 14 11.63 -16.88 20.10
C ALA A 14 11.65 -15.47 20.72
N ASP A 15 12.47 -14.56 20.23
CA ASP A 15 12.45 -13.17 20.69
C ASP A 15 11.05 -12.60 20.42
N ASP A 16 10.17 -12.62 21.43
CA ASP A 16 8.75 -12.23 21.32
C ASP A 16 8.59 -10.75 20.93
N ARG A 17 9.69 -9.99 20.89
CA ARG A 17 9.72 -8.62 20.40
C ARG A 17 9.77 -8.51 18.88
N THR A 18 10.07 -9.60 18.16
CA THR A 18 10.07 -9.61 16.70
C THR A 18 8.65 -9.76 16.16
N PHE A 19 8.27 -8.86 15.25
CA PHE A 19 6.97 -8.92 14.58
C PHE A 19 6.91 -10.12 13.62
N THR A 20 5.87 -10.94 13.78
CA THR A 20 5.53 -12.00 12.83
C THR A 20 4.07 -11.85 12.42
N PRO A 21 3.76 -11.80 11.11
CA PRO A 21 2.38 -11.78 10.66
C PRO A 21 1.62 -13.02 11.12
N THR A 22 0.36 -12.84 11.51
CA THR A 22 -0.52 -13.99 11.79
C THR A 22 -0.67 -14.86 10.53
N ALA A 23 -0.96 -16.14 10.71
CA ALA A 23 -1.20 -17.05 9.58
C ALA A 23 -2.36 -16.57 8.68
N ALA A 24 -3.38 -15.95 9.28
CA ALA A 24 -4.50 -15.33 8.56
C ALA A 24 -4.05 -14.10 7.75
N SER A 25 -3.28 -13.19 8.36
CA SER A 25 -2.72 -12.01 7.67
C SER A 25 -1.83 -12.41 6.50
N LYS A 26 -1.00 -13.44 6.67
CA LYS A 26 -0.14 -13.96 5.60
C LYS A 26 -0.96 -14.51 4.43
N ARG A 27 -1.96 -15.35 4.69
CA ARG A 27 -2.86 -15.87 3.64
C ARG A 27 -3.63 -14.75 2.94
N GLN A 28 -4.14 -13.78 3.70
CA GLN A 28 -4.86 -12.63 3.15
C GLN A 28 -3.95 -11.77 2.29
N SER A 29 -2.72 -11.48 2.73
CA SER A 29 -1.71 -10.75 1.95
C SER A 29 -1.43 -11.45 0.63
N THR A 30 -1.18 -12.78 0.63
CA THR A 30 -0.99 -13.55 -0.59
C THR A 30 -2.18 -13.43 -1.54
N ARG A 31 -3.42 -13.56 -1.02
CA ARG A 31 -4.62 -13.42 -1.84
C ARG A 31 -4.74 -12.04 -2.48
N LEU A 32 -4.48 -10.98 -1.71
CA LEU A 32 -4.52 -9.60 -2.19
C LEU A 32 -3.46 -9.36 -3.28
N ARG A 33 -2.23 -9.86 -3.08
CA ARG A 33 -1.15 -9.78 -4.10
C ARG A 33 -1.54 -10.50 -5.39
N VAL A 34 -2.15 -11.68 -5.31
CA VAL A 34 -2.62 -12.42 -6.49
C VAL A 34 -3.70 -11.63 -7.24
N ILE A 35 -4.69 -11.08 -6.54
CA ILE A 35 -5.74 -10.28 -7.17
C ILE A 35 -5.13 -9.02 -7.82
N ALA A 36 -4.20 -8.34 -7.13
CA ALA A 36 -3.51 -7.17 -7.68
C ALA A 36 -2.76 -7.52 -8.98
N TRP A 37 -2.02 -8.64 -9.00
CA TRP A 37 -1.36 -9.13 -10.22
C TRP A 37 -2.35 -9.41 -11.35
N ILE A 38 -3.49 -10.04 -11.06
CA ILE A 38 -4.51 -10.30 -12.08
C ILE A 38 -5.02 -8.98 -12.67
N LEU A 39 -5.36 -7.99 -11.83
CA LEU A 39 -5.83 -6.68 -12.30
C LEU A 39 -4.79 -5.98 -13.17
N TRP A 40 -3.52 -6.03 -12.77
CA TRP A 40 -2.43 -5.44 -13.55
C TRP A 40 -2.18 -6.16 -14.88
N ILE A 41 -2.23 -7.49 -14.90
CA ILE A 41 -2.12 -8.26 -16.14
C ILE A 41 -3.27 -7.91 -17.09
N VAL A 42 -4.50 -7.78 -16.57
CA VAL A 42 -5.66 -7.36 -17.36
C VAL A 42 -5.47 -5.94 -17.88
N ALA A 43 -4.92 -5.02 -17.08
CA ALA A 43 -4.61 -3.66 -17.52
C ALA A 43 -3.57 -3.63 -18.66
N ILE A 44 -2.49 -4.40 -18.54
CA ILE A 44 -1.46 -4.54 -19.59
C ILE A 44 -2.03 -5.23 -20.83
N ALA A 45 -2.92 -6.21 -20.68
CA ALA A 45 -3.60 -6.82 -21.82
C ALA A 45 -4.52 -5.82 -22.53
N ALA A 46 -5.26 -4.98 -21.79
CA ALA A 46 -6.05 -3.90 -22.35
C ALA A 46 -5.15 -2.88 -23.08
N GLU A 47 -3.98 -2.55 -22.51
CA GLU A 47 -2.98 -1.71 -23.18
C GLU A 47 -2.55 -2.32 -24.52
N ALA A 48 -2.22 -3.62 -24.55
CA ALA A 48 -1.87 -4.34 -25.76
C ALA A 48 -3.01 -4.33 -26.79
N VAL A 49 -4.27 -4.46 -26.38
CA VAL A 49 -5.44 -4.29 -27.26
C VAL A 49 -5.51 -2.87 -27.82
N GLY A 50 -5.25 -1.85 -26.99
CA GLY A 50 -5.11 -0.46 -27.41
C GLY A 50 -4.09 -0.32 -28.55
N ILE A 51 -2.87 -0.85 -28.35
CA ILE A 51 -1.75 -0.71 -29.29
C ILE A 51 -1.96 -1.53 -30.57
N PHE A 52 -2.28 -2.82 -30.43
CA PHE A 52 -2.27 -3.76 -31.55
C PHE A 52 -3.59 -3.84 -32.30
N TRP A 53 -4.70 -3.36 -31.72
CA TRP A 53 -6.02 -3.39 -32.35
C TRP A 53 -6.64 -2.00 -32.50
N VAL A 54 -6.80 -1.22 -31.42
CA VAL A 54 -7.50 0.08 -31.48
C VAL A 54 -6.72 1.07 -32.34
N LEU A 55 -5.42 1.25 -32.09
CA LEU A 55 -4.58 2.21 -32.83
C LEU A 55 -4.37 1.84 -34.31
N ARG A 56 -4.75 0.63 -34.74
CA ARG A 56 -4.65 0.19 -36.14
C ARG A 56 -5.94 0.42 -36.95
N GLN A 57 -7.00 0.93 -36.32
CA GLN A 57 -8.26 1.20 -37.02
C GLN A 57 -8.10 2.38 -37.98
N ARG A 58 -8.62 2.22 -39.20
CA ARG A 58 -8.58 3.22 -40.26
C ARG A 58 -9.93 3.27 -40.97
N GLU A 59 -10.47 4.46 -41.15
CA GLU A 59 -11.68 4.69 -41.94
C GLU A 59 -11.42 5.81 -42.94
N THR A 60 -11.96 5.67 -44.14
CA THR A 60 -11.97 6.74 -45.13
C THR A 60 -12.98 7.79 -44.70
N THR A 61 -12.48 8.93 -44.23
CA THR A 61 -13.32 10.06 -43.83
C THR A 61 -13.43 11.02 -45.00
N THR A 62 -14.64 11.54 -45.21
CA THR A 62 -14.90 12.58 -46.22
C THR A 62 -14.60 13.94 -45.61
N SER A 63 -13.63 14.67 -46.16
CA SER A 63 -13.26 16.00 -45.67
C SER A 63 -14.41 16.98 -45.91
N SER A 64 -15.12 17.35 -44.86
CA SER A 64 -16.21 18.33 -44.92
C SER A 64 -15.65 19.71 -45.29
N GLY A 65 -15.71 20.06 -46.57
CA GLY A 65 -15.37 21.39 -47.08
C GLY A 65 -14.20 21.46 -48.06
N GLN A 66 -13.44 20.37 -48.25
CA GLN A 66 -12.43 20.31 -49.30
C GLN A 66 -12.98 19.53 -50.49
N LEU A 67 -13.37 20.26 -51.52
CA LEU A 67 -13.84 19.69 -52.78
C LEU A 67 -12.72 19.79 -53.82
N VAL A 68 -12.43 18.68 -54.49
CA VAL A 68 -11.50 18.64 -55.63
C VAL A 68 -12.32 18.41 -56.89
N ARG A 69 -11.97 19.13 -57.96
CA ARG A 69 -12.60 18.94 -59.26
C ARG A 69 -12.07 17.66 -59.89
N ASN A 70 -12.95 16.70 -60.12
CA ASN A 70 -12.64 15.49 -60.86
C ASN A 70 -12.35 15.87 -62.33
N PRO A 71 -11.17 15.51 -62.89
CA PRO A 71 -10.78 15.90 -64.25
C PRO A 71 -11.63 15.23 -65.34
N ASP A 72 -12.23 14.08 -65.06
CA ASP A 72 -13.00 13.30 -66.03
C ASP A 72 -14.48 13.70 -66.05
N THR A 73 -15.05 13.98 -64.87
CA THR A 73 -16.49 14.33 -64.74
C THR A 73 -16.71 15.84 -64.63
N GLY A 74 -15.67 16.61 -64.31
CA GLY A 74 -15.75 18.03 -64.01
C GLY A 74 -16.49 18.36 -62.70
N LEU A 75 -17.00 17.36 -61.97
CA LEU A 75 -17.76 17.55 -60.74
C LEU A 75 -16.82 17.83 -59.55
N LEU A 76 -17.32 18.61 -58.60
CA LEU A 76 -16.65 18.84 -57.33
C LEU A 76 -16.96 17.67 -56.40
N GLU A 77 -15.95 16.83 -56.17
CA GLU A 77 -16.06 15.67 -55.30
C GLU A 77 -15.33 15.95 -53.98
N PRO A 78 -15.86 15.49 -52.84
CA PRO A 78 -15.20 15.71 -51.57
C PRO A 78 -13.94 14.85 -51.48
N VAL A 79 -12.87 15.45 -50.96
CA VAL A 79 -11.62 14.73 -50.74
C VAL A 79 -11.83 13.67 -49.68
N THR A 80 -11.62 12.40 -50.01
CA THR A 80 -11.62 11.29 -49.07
C THR A 80 -10.19 10.95 -48.66
N ALA A 81 -9.91 10.89 -47.37
CA ALA A 81 -8.62 10.49 -46.85
C ALA A 81 -8.78 9.41 -45.75
N PRO A 82 -7.85 8.43 -45.66
CA PRO A 82 -7.81 7.51 -44.54
C PRO A 82 -7.46 8.28 -43.26
N GLY A 83 -8.22 8.05 -42.19
CA GLY A 83 -7.99 8.66 -40.89
C GLY A 83 -8.43 7.74 -39.75
N PHE A 84 -8.10 8.15 -38.53
CA PHE A 84 -8.44 7.42 -37.33
C PHE A 84 -9.93 7.62 -36.95
N PRO A 85 -10.72 6.54 -36.86
CA PRO A 85 -12.16 6.66 -36.73
C PRO A 85 -12.59 7.12 -35.34
N GLN A 86 -13.69 7.88 -35.29
CA GLN A 86 -14.19 8.48 -34.04
C GLN A 86 -14.59 7.42 -33.01
N TRP A 87 -15.17 6.30 -33.42
CA TRP A 87 -15.53 5.23 -32.49
C TRP A 87 -14.27 4.62 -31.84
N ALA A 88 -13.19 4.41 -32.62
CA ALA A 88 -11.94 3.88 -32.08
C ALA A 88 -11.28 4.88 -31.14
N PHE A 89 -11.43 6.18 -31.41
CA PHE A 89 -11.01 7.24 -30.49
C PHE A 89 -11.76 7.21 -29.16
N ILE A 90 -13.09 7.06 -29.19
CA ILE A 90 -13.88 6.92 -27.96
C ILE A 90 -13.47 5.65 -27.20
N VAL A 91 -13.31 4.53 -27.90
CA VAL A 91 -12.81 3.26 -27.31
C VAL A 91 -11.45 3.45 -26.67
N LEU A 92 -10.52 4.16 -27.31
CA LEU A 92 -9.20 4.47 -26.76
C LEU A 92 -9.30 5.24 -25.43
N ILE A 93 -10.14 6.28 -25.36
CA ILE A 93 -10.33 7.06 -24.13
C ILE A 93 -10.93 6.19 -23.02
N VAL A 94 -11.96 5.40 -23.32
CA VAL A 94 -12.56 4.47 -22.35
C VAL A 94 -11.53 3.45 -21.86
N LEU A 95 -10.72 2.92 -22.77
CA LEU A 95 -9.66 1.95 -22.46
C LEU A 95 -8.59 2.56 -21.53
N LEU A 96 -8.17 3.81 -21.76
CA LEU A 96 -7.25 4.52 -20.85
C LEU A 96 -7.84 4.65 -19.43
N VAL A 97 -9.13 4.98 -19.31
CA VAL A 97 -9.82 5.09 -18.01
C VAL A 97 -9.93 3.73 -17.32
N VAL A 98 -10.23 2.67 -18.07
CA VAL A 98 -10.29 1.29 -17.53
C VAL A 98 -8.93 0.83 -17.04
N ILE A 99 -7.85 1.08 -17.79
CA ILE A 99 -6.48 0.79 -17.37
C ILE A 99 -6.15 1.53 -16.08
N ALA A 100 -6.51 2.81 -15.96
CA ALA A 100 -6.32 3.60 -14.75
C ALA A 100 -7.00 2.95 -13.55
N ALA A 101 -8.29 2.62 -13.69
CA ALA A 101 -9.09 2.02 -12.64
C ALA A 101 -8.52 0.68 -12.16
N LEU A 102 -8.14 -0.21 -13.09
CA LEU A 102 -7.53 -1.51 -12.78
C LEU A 102 -6.17 -1.33 -12.10
N SER A 103 -5.33 -0.43 -12.61
CA SER A 103 -3.99 -0.19 -12.09
C SER A 103 -4.00 0.40 -10.67
N ILE A 104 -4.86 1.40 -10.43
CA ILE A 104 -5.06 2.02 -9.11
C ILE A 104 -5.62 1.01 -8.12
N THR A 105 -6.64 0.25 -8.53
CA THR A 105 -7.25 -0.77 -7.66
C THR A 105 -6.23 -1.85 -7.28
N GLY A 106 -5.47 -2.37 -8.25
CA GLY A 106 -4.38 -3.31 -7.99
C GLY A 106 -3.35 -2.74 -7.02
N SER A 107 -3.00 -1.46 -7.16
CA SER A 107 -2.05 -0.78 -6.27
C SER A 107 -2.56 -0.64 -4.84
N PHE A 108 -3.83 -0.31 -4.64
CA PHE A 108 -4.42 -0.26 -3.29
C PHE A 108 -4.47 -1.63 -2.62
N LEU A 109 -4.81 -2.69 -3.37
CA LEU A 109 -4.77 -4.06 -2.86
C LEU A 109 -3.34 -4.47 -2.49
N TRP A 110 -2.36 -4.08 -3.31
CA TRP A 110 -0.94 -4.36 -3.05
C TRP A 110 -0.44 -3.65 -1.79
N LYS A 111 -0.75 -2.36 -1.60
CA LYS A 111 -0.45 -1.61 -0.37
C LYS A 111 -1.07 -2.26 0.86
N LYS A 112 -2.33 -2.67 0.77
CA LYS A 112 -3.01 -3.40 1.85
C LYS A 112 -2.31 -4.72 2.16
N ALA A 113 -1.84 -5.44 1.14
CA ALA A 113 -1.08 -6.66 1.33
C ALA A 113 0.27 -6.42 2.02
N ASN A 114 0.94 -5.31 1.70
CA ASN A 114 2.21 -4.91 2.32
C ASN A 114 2.05 -4.54 3.80
N ARG A 115 0.94 -3.92 4.19
CA ARG A 115 0.64 -3.66 5.62
C ARG A 115 0.40 -4.94 6.42
N LEU A 116 -0.10 -6.00 5.78
CA LEU A 116 -0.31 -7.30 6.44
C LEU A 116 0.96 -8.15 6.51
N ASP A 117 1.88 -7.99 5.55
CA ASP A 117 3.12 -8.76 5.43
C ASP A 117 4.22 -7.88 4.82
N PRO A 118 4.80 -6.96 5.62
CA PRO A 118 5.80 -6.01 5.15
C PRO A 118 7.14 -6.69 4.84
N ALA A 119 7.91 -6.07 3.95
CA ALA A 119 9.30 -6.44 3.76
C ALA A 119 10.17 -5.92 4.93
N SER A 120 11.31 -6.57 5.15
CA SER A 120 12.34 -6.02 6.02
C SER A 120 13.05 -4.86 5.32
N ALA A 121 13.27 -3.76 6.03
CA ALA A 121 14.03 -2.61 5.52
C ALA A 121 15.53 -2.95 5.29
N LYS A 122 16.04 -4.02 5.92
CA LYS A 122 17.40 -4.51 5.70
C LYS A 122 17.58 -5.07 4.29
N ASP A 123 16.55 -5.69 3.72
CA ASP A 123 16.52 -6.11 2.32
C ASP A 123 16.05 -4.95 1.44
N LYS A 124 16.98 -4.02 1.15
CA LYS A 124 16.70 -2.79 0.40
C LYS A 124 16.03 -3.04 -0.95
N VAL A 125 16.44 -4.10 -1.66
CA VAL A 125 15.90 -4.42 -2.99
C VAL A 125 14.45 -4.86 -2.88
N ARG A 126 14.17 -5.85 -2.02
CA ARG A 126 12.81 -6.33 -1.83
C ARG A 126 11.91 -5.25 -1.23
N PHE A 127 12.42 -4.48 -0.27
CA PHE A 127 11.69 -3.36 0.32
C PHE A 127 11.32 -2.30 -0.73
N PHE A 128 12.28 -1.89 -1.57
CA PHE A 128 12.02 -0.94 -2.65
C PHE A 128 10.99 -1.48 -3.65
N VAL A 129 11.24 -2.66 -4.22
CA VAL A 129 10.37 -3.24 -5.25
C VAL A 129 8.97 -3.47 -4.69
N GLN A 130 8.85 -4.07 -3.50
CA GLN A 130 7.55 -4.37 -2.91
C GLN A 130 6.74 -3.09 -2.63
N ASN A 131 7.38 -1.98 -2.24
CA ASN A 131 6.67 -0.75 -1.91
C ASN A 131 6.42 0.19 -3.10
N GLN A 132 7.24 0.10 -4.15
CA GLN A 132 7.08 0.90 -5.38
C GLN A 132 6.44 0.14 -6.54
N LEU A 133 6.09 -1.14 -6.37
CA LEU A 133 5.58 -1.97 -7.47
C LEU A 133 4.34 -1.38 -8.14
N GLY A 134 3.41 -0.83 -7.37
CA GLY A 134 2.21 -0.20 -7.93
C GLY A 134 2.53 0.96 -8.88
N ALA A 135 3.46 1.82 -8.51
CA ALA A 135 3.94 2.90 -9.36
C ALA A 135 4.67 2.38 -10.61
N ILE A 136 5.55 1.39 -10.45
CA ILE A 136 6.31 0.79 -11.56
C ILE A 136 5.35 0.17 -12.59
N VAL A 137 4.38 -0.63 -12.13
CA VAL A 137 3.41 -1.29 -13.00
C VAL A 137 2.47 -0.28 -13.66
N ALA A 138 2.11 0.81 -12.97
CA ALA A 138 1.35 1.90 -13.59
C ALA A 138 2.13 2.54 -14.76
N ILE A 139 3.44 2.77 -14.64
CA ILE A 139 4.25 3.27 -15.76
C ILE A 139 4.22 2.27 -16.92
N VAL A 140 4.42 0.99 -16.64
CA VAL A 140 4.41 -0.07 -17.65
C VAL A 140 3.08 -0.14 -18.39
N ALA A 141 1.95 0.02 -17.70
CA ALA A 141 0.61 -0.10 -18.29
C ALA A 141 0.16 1.11 -19.12
N PHE A 142 0.85 2.24 -19.04
CA PHE A 142 0.46 3.49 -19.72
C PHE A 142 1.48 3.97 -20.73
N LEU A 143 2.77 3.89 -20.40
CA LEU A 143 3.82 4.57 -21.15
C LEU A 143 3.90 4.10 -22.61
N PRO A 144 3.93 2.78 -22.92
CA PRO A 144 3.93 2.33 -24.30
C PRO A 144 2.71 2.81 -25.10
N LEU A 145 1.49 2.69 -24.57
CA LEU A 145 0.28 3.15 -25.26
C LEU A 145 0.30 4.68 -25.51
N ILE A 146 0.70 5.48 -24.52
CA ILE A 146 0.79 6.94 -24.68
C ILE A 146 1.81 7.32 -25.76
N ILE A 147 2.98 6.67 -25.78
CA ILE A 147 3.97 6.88 -26.84
C ILE A 147 3.36 6.53 -28.20
N MET A 148 2.67 5.38 -28.29
CA MET A 148 2.04 4.95 -29.53
C MET A 148 0.93 5.88 -30.02
N VAL A 149 0.19 6.54 -29.13
CA VAL A 149 -0.79 7.58 -29.50
C VAL A 149 -0.10 8.74 -30.22
N PHE A 150 1.02 9.24 -29.71
CA PHE A 150 1.74 10.34 -30.35
C PHE A 150 2.39 9.93 -31.68
N LEU A 151 2.88 8.69 -31.78
CA LEU A 151 3.48 8.13 -32.99
C LEU A 151 2.45 7.69 -34.04
N ASN A 152 1.15 7.65 -33.73
CA ASN A 152 0.13 7.17 -34.66
C ASN A 152 -0.03 8.12 -35.86
N LYS A 153 0.27 7.67 -37.08
CA LYS A 153 0.20 8.51 -38.29
C LYS A 153 -1.23 8.83 -38.75
N ASP A 154 -2.21 8.02 -38.37
CA ASP A 154 -3.58 8.10 -38.87
C ASP A 154 -4.47 8.99 -37.97
N MET A 155 -4.01 9.32 -36.76
CA MET A 155 -4.68 10.28 -35.87
C MET A 155 -4.38 11.74 -36.24
N SER A 156 -5.39 12.61 -36.15
CA SER A 156 -5.22 14.06 -36.30
C SER A 156 -4.44 14.66 -35.11
N GLY A 157 -3.84 15.83 -35.32
CA GLY A 157 -3.10 16.53 -34.26
C GLY A 157 -3.95 16.76 -33.00
N SER A 158 -5.21 17.19 -33.17
CA SER A 158 -6.14 17.39 -32.04
C SER A 158 -6.46 16.09 -31.30
N GLN A 159 -6.67 14.97 -32.01
CA GLN A 159 -6.92 13.67 -31.37
C GLN A 159 -5.71 13.23 -30.53
N LYS A 160 -4.49 13.39 -31.06
CA LYS A 160 -3.26 13.06 -30.32
C LYS A 160 -3.10 13.92 -29.08
N THR A 161 -3.35 15.23 -29.20
CA THR A 161 -3.29 16.15 -28.05
C THR A 161 -4.28 15.75 -26.96
N ILE A 162 -5.54 15.47 -27.32
CA ILE A 162 -6.58 15.12 -26.35
C ILE A 162 -6.26 13.77 -25.66
N ALA A 163 -6.05 12.71 -26.44
CA ALA A 163 -5.76 11.38 -25.88
C ALA A 163 -4.44 11.36 -25.11
N GLY A 164 -3.42 12.08 -25.61
CA GLY A 164 -2.13 12.22 -24.95
C GLY A 164 -2.24 12.90 -23.59
N ILE A 165 -2.96 14.02 -23.49
CA ILE A 165 -3.16 14.72 -22.20
C ILE A 165 -3.95 13.84 -21.22
N ILE A 166 -5.05 13.23 -21.66
CA ILE A 166 -5.85 12.33 -20.82
C ILE A 166 -4.97 11.17 -20.32
N GLY A 167 -4.22 10.54 -21.23
CA GLY A 167 -3.31 9.45 -20.90
C GLY A 167 -2.25 9.87 -19.88
N ILE A 168 -1.59 11.02 -20.07
CA ILE A 168 -0.56 11.53 -19.14
C ILE A 168 -1.15 11.82 -17.77
N VAL A 169 -2.32 12.47 -17.68
CA VAL A 169 -2.97 12.78 -16.39
C VAL A 169 -3.34 11.49 -15.66
N LEU A 170 -3.94 10.52 -16.36
CA LEU A 170 -4.29 9.22 -15.78
C LEU A 170 -3.05 8.44 -15.35
N ALA A 171 -1.98 8.45 -16.15
CA ALA A 171 -0.73 7.80 -15.82
C ALA A 171 -0.08 8.43 -14.59
N ALA A 172 0.06 9.76 -14.56
CA ALA A 172 0.63 10.48 -13.42
C ALA A 172 -0.18 10.25 -12.13
N GLY A 173 -1.51 10.31 -12.22
CA GLY A 173 -2.40 9.98 -11.11
C GLY A 173 -2.25 8.54 -10.63
N SER A 174 -2.17 7.58 -11.56
CA SER A 174 -2.00 6.16 -11.24
C SER A 174 -0.64 5.88 -10.59
N VAL A 175 0.43 6.53 -11.05
CA VAL A 175 1.77 6.44 -10.45
C VAL A 175 1.78 7.04 -9.05
N ALA A 176 1.24 8.24 -8.87
CA ALA A 176 1.18 8.91 -7.57
C ALA A 176 0.37 8.11 -6.54
N LEU A 177 -0.79 7.57 -6.95
CA LEU A 177 -1.62 6.70 -6.11
C LEU A 177 -1.01 5.31 -5.90
N GLY A 178 -0.19 4.84 -6.85
CA GLY A 178 0.49 3.56 -6.81
C GLY A 178 1.73 3.55 -5.90
N ALA A 179 2.44 4.68 -5.81
CA ALA A 179 3.62 4.84 -4.97
C ALA A 179 3.27 4.79 -3.48
N ASP A 180 3.96 3.98 -2.70
CA ASP A 180 3.85 3.98 -1.25
C ASP A 180 4.94 4.88 -0.64
N PHE A 181 4.52 6.03 -0.12
CA PHE A 181 5.42 7.03 0.47
C PHE A 181 5.68 6.81 1.96
N ASN A 182 4.86 5.99 2.61
CA ASN A 182 5.05 5.64 4.02
C ASN A 182 4.89 4.11 4.20
N PRO A 183 5.81 3.32 3.63
CA PRO A 183 5.71 1.88 3.68
C PRO A 183 6.11 1.32 5.05
N PRO A 184 5.30 0.43 5.65
CA PRO A 184 5.70 -0.24 6.88
C PRO A 184 6.84 -1.24 6.62
N SER A 185 7.71 -1.39 7.62
CA SER A 185 8.77 -2.40 7.65
C SER A 185 8.54 -3.38 8.80
N GLN A 186 9.16 -4.57 8.70
CA GLN A 186 9.15 -5.52 9.82
C GLN A 186 9.82 -4.95 11.07
N GLU A 187 10.85 -4.12 10.88
CA GLU A 187 11.56 -3.44 11.96
C GLU A 187 10.68 -2.42 12.67
N ALA A 188 9.87 -1.65 11.92
CA ALA A 188 8.92 -0.71 12.51
C ALA A 188 7.87 -1.42 13.37
N TYR A 189 7.26 -2.50 12.86
CA TYR A 189 6.30 -3.28 13.63
C TYR A 189 6.93 -4.01 14.82
N SER A 190 8.18 -4.46 14.69
CA SER A 190 8.93 -5.06 15.80
C SER A 190 9.26 -4.02 16.88
N ALA A 191 9.64 -2.81 16.49
CA ALA A 191 9.89 -1.71 17.42
C ALA A 191 8.63 -1.37 18.22
N GLU A 192 7.48 -1.24 17.55
CA GLU A 192 6.21 -0.95 18.21
C GLU A 192 5.74 -2.10 19.12
N LYS A 193 5.85 -3.36 18.68
CA LYS A 193 5.57 -4.53 19.52
C LYS A 193 6.48 -4.55 20.75
N SER A 194 7.76 -4.27 20.56
CA SER A 194 8.73 -4.18 21.65
C SER A 194 8.39 -3.06 22.62
N THR A 195 7.95 -1.89 22.16
CA THR A 195 7.48 -0.81 23.04
C THR A 195 6.27 -1.24 23.85
N VAL A 196 5.27 -1.86 23.21
CA VAL A 196 4.06 -2.35 23.89
C VAL A 196 4.43 -3.33 25.01
N ILE A 197 5.27 -4.33 24.72
CA ILE A 197 5.71 -5.31 25.72
C ILE A 197 6.46 -4.61 26.86
N GLN A 198 7.37 -3.69 26.55
CA GLN A 198 8.16 -2.98 27.57
C GLN A 198 7.30 -2.08 28.47
N LEU A 199 6.25 -1.45 27.93
CA LEU A 199 5.39 -0.55 28.67
C LEU A 199 4.26 -1.25 29.44
N LEU A 200 3.77 -2.38 28.93
CA LEU A 200 2.58 -3.06 29.46
C LEU A 200 2.88 -4.40 30.12
N GLY A 201 4.08 -4.94 29.94
CA GLY A 201 4.45 -6.28 30.40
C GLY A 201 3.96 -7.42 29.50
N ALA A 202 3.12 -7.12 28.50
CA ALA A 202 2.54 -8.09 27.60
C ALA A 202 2.23 -7.48 26.23
N ASP A 203 2.17 -8.31 25.18
CA ASP A 203 1.69 -7.92 23.85
C ASP A 203 0.15 -7.84 23.84
N SER A 204 -0.38 -6.78 24.44
CA SER A 204 -1.82 -6.54 24.56
C SER A 204 -2.15 -5.07 24.33
N VAL A 205 -2.87 -4.80 23.24
CA VAL A 205 -3.32 -3.47 22.83
C VAL A 205 -4.83 -3.46 22.61
N ALA A 206 -5.42 -2.28 22.53
CA ALA A 206 -6.82 -2.07 22.25
C ALA A 206 -7.04 -1.25 20.98
N TRP A 207 -8.12 -1.50 20.25
CA TRP A 207 -8.48 -0.71 19.08
C TRP A 207 -9.98 -0.66 18.83
N ALA A 208 -10.44 0.42 18.21
CA ALA A 208 -11.80 0.53 17.69
C ALA A 208 -11.96 -0.15 16.33
N ALA A 209 -13.19 -0.44 15.91
CA ALA A 209 -13.45 -0.90 14.54
C ALA A 209 -12.96 0.12 13.48
N GLY A 210 -13.21 1.42 13.72
CA GLY A 210 -12.73 2.52 12.89
C GLY A 210 -11.32 3.00 13.24
N GLY A 211 -10.72 3.84 12.38
CA GLY A 211 -9.39 4.41 12.60
C GLY A 211 -8.22 3.51 12.16
N GLU A 212 -7.02 4.05 12.27
CA GLU A 212 -5.75 3.38 11.88
C GLU A 212 -4.80 3.14 13.07
N VAL A 213 -5.23 3.50 14.28
CA VAL A 213 -4.37 3.49 15.47
C VAL A 213 -4.86 2.44 16.47
N TYR A 214 -3.92 1.75 17.10
CA TYR A 214 -4.18 0.98 18.31
C TYR A 214 -3.55 1.66 19.53
N HIS A 215 -4.16 1.44 20.68
CA HIS A 215 -3.94 2.14 21.94
C HIS A 215 -3.42 1.17 23.00
N VAL A 216 -2.82 1.71 24.05
CA VAL A 216 -2.21 0.90 25.10
C VAL A 216 -3.24 0.23 26.03
N CYS A 217 -4.47 0.73 26.09
CA CYS A 217 -5.57 0.12 26.83
C CYS A 217 -6.94 0.53 26.26
N PRO A 218 -8.02 -0.21 26.57
CA PRO A 218 -9.37 0.12 26.10
C PRO A 218 -10.00 1.34 26.80
N GLU A 219 -9.49 1.78 27.95
CA GLU A 219 -10.06 2.86 28.77
C GLU A 219 -9.68 4.28 28.29
N VAL A 220 -8.87 4.41 27.24
CA VAL A 220 -8.44 5.72 26.74
C VAL A 220 -9.61 6.52 26.15
N SER A 221 -9.54 7.85 26.28
CA SER A 221 -10.55 8.79 25.77
C SER A 221 -10.86 8.62 24.28
N ASP A 222 -9.87 8.25 23.48
CA ASP A 222 -10.01 8.03 22.03
C ASP A 222 -10.90 6.83 21.68
N LEU A 223 -11.03 5.89 22.60
CA LEU A 223 -11.89 4.71 22.47
C LEU A 223 -13.23 4.88 23.20
N ALA A 224 -13.43 5.94 23.99
CA ALA A 224 -14.62 6.13 24.81
C ALA A 224 -15.93 6.18 23.99
N ASN A 225 -15.88 6.72 22.76
CA ASN A 225 -17.02 6.82 21.86
C ASN A 225 -17.04 5.72 20.79
N ALA A 226 -16.17 4.71 20.89
CA ALA A 226 -16.13 3.62 19.92
C ALA A 226 -17.30 2.66 20.15
N ASN A 227 -18.04 2.37 19.08
CA ASN A 227 -19.17 1.42 19.13
C ASN A 227 -18.74 0.00 19.53
N ALA A 228 -17.50 -0.38 19.23
CA ALA A 228 -16.90 -1.65 19.60
C ALA A 228 -15.39 -1.48 19.77
N VAL A 229 -14.87 -1.92 20.92
CA VAL A 229 -13.45 -1.97 21.24
C VAL A 229 -13.03 -3.44 21.27
N SER A 230 -11.95 -3.75 20.56
CA SER A 230 -11.31 -5.07 20.56
C SER A 230 -9.97 -4.96 21.26
N THR A 231 -9.56 -6.04 21.93
CA THR A 231 -8.26 -6.17 22.57
C THR A 231 -7.56 -7.41 22.05
N GLY A 232 -6.23 -7.36 21.95
CA GLY A 232 -5.42 -8.48 21.47
C GLY A 232 -3.98 -8.07 21.23
N THR A 233 -3.25 -8.88 20.49
CA THR A 233 -1.84 -8.62 20.15
C THR A 233 -1.69 -7.50 19.14
N VAL A 234 -0.49 -6.91 19.06
CA VAL A 234 -0.14 -5.96 18.00
C VAL A 234 -0.35 -6.56 16.60
N ALA A 235 -0.05 -7.85 16.43
CA ALA A 235 -0.27 -8.54 15.16
C ALA A 235 -1.76 -8.66 14.78
N GLU A 236 -2.66 -8.83 15.76
CA GLU A 236 -4.11 -8.83 15.54
C GLU A 236 -4.65 -7.44 15.27
N ALA A 237 -4.14 -6.40 15.95
CA ALA A 237 -4.48 -5.01 15.66
C ALA A 237 -4.12 -4.64 14.21
N ILE A 238 -2.91 -4.99 13.76
CA ILE A 238 -2.47 -4.79 12.38
C ILE A 238 -3.34 -5.58 11.40
N ALA A 239 -3.70 -6.82 11.73
CA ALA A 239 -4.63 -7.62 10.93
C ALA A 239 -6.02 -6.98 10.82
N ALA A 240 -6.47 -6.29 11.87
CA ALA A 240 -7.70 -5.51 11.91
C ALA A 240 -7.59 -4.12 11.22
N GLY A 241 -6.48 -3.86 10.53
CA GLY A 241 -6.26 -2.62 9.79
C GLY A 241 -5.80 -1.45 10.67
N LYS A 242 -5.19 -1.74 11.82
CA LYS A 242 -4.57 -0.74 12.70
C LYS A 242 -3.06 -0.84 12.56
N PRO A 243 -2.45 -0.21 11.55
CA PRO A 243 -1.04 -0.40 11.24
C PRO A 243 -0.08 0.21 12.26
N ARG A 244 -0.55 0.95 13.27
CA ARG A 244 0.33 1.77 14.11
C ARG A 244 -0.18 1.99 15.52
N LEU A 245 0.73 1.98 16.50
CA LEU A 245 0.56 2.44 17.87
C LEU A 245 0.27 3.96 17.95
N THR A 246 -0.47 4.38 18.96
CA THR A 246 -0.64 5.79 19.31
C THR A 246 0.70 6.52 19.53
N LEU A 247 0.73 7.82 19.30
CA LEU A 247 1.85 8.68 19.72
C LEU A 247 1.54 9.43 21.02
N GLU A 248 0.37 9.21 21.62
CA GLU A 248 -0.06 9.88 22.85
C GLU A 248 0.25 9.05 24.11
N LEU A 249 1.34 8.27 24.07
CA LEU A 249 1.71 7.27 25.09
C LEU A 249 1.64 7.80 26.52
N ARG A 250 2.17 9.00 26.79
CA ARG A 250 2.14 9.60 28.14
C ARG A 250 0.71 9.76 28.67
N SER A 251 -0.18 10.30 27.83
CA SER A 251 -1.56 10.57 28.23
C SER A 251 -2.34 9.27 28.39
N GLU A 252 -2.15 8.33 27.48
CA GLU A 252 -2.84 7.05 27.52
C GLU A 252 -2.40 6.22 28.73
N LEU A 253 -1.09 6.05 28.95
CA LEU A 253 -0.57 5.32 30.11
C LEU A 253 -1.12 5.90 31.43
N THR A 254 -1.22 7.22 31.53
CA THR A 254 -1.81 7.90 32.69
C THR A 254 -3.29 7.56 32.87
N GLN A 255 -4.09 7.62 31.79
CA GLN A 255 -5.51 7.26 31.82
C GLN A 255 -5.73 5.78 32.17
N CYS A 256 -4.85 4.91 31.70
CA CYS A 256 -4.88 3.47 31.94
C CYS A 256 -4.33 3.06 33.32
N GLY A 257 -3.90 4.03 34.15
CA GLY A 257 -3.26 3.76 35.45
C GLY A 257 -1.98 2.93 35.34
N LYS A 258 -1.26 3.02 34.22
CA LYS A 258 0.01 2.33 33.99
C LYS A 258 1.19 3.22 34.38
N PRO A 259 2.32 2.63 34.82
CA PRO A 259 3.58 3.34 34.96
C PRO A 259 3.90 4.17 33.71
N VAL A 260 4.36 5.41 33.91
CA VAL A 260 4.82 6.28 32.83
C VAL A 260 6.33 6.42 32.91
N PRO A 261 7.09 6.08 31.86
CA PRO A 261 8.53 6.30 31.84
C PRO A 261 8.88 7.80 31.78
N ASP A 262 9.98 8.19 32.42
CA ASP A 262 10.49 9.57 32.39
C ASP A 262 10.86 9.99 30.95
N ASN A 263 11.41 9.08 30.17
CA ASN A 263 11.83 9.28 28.79
C ASN A 263 10.75 8.96 27.73
N VAL A 264 9.45 8.93 28.11
CA VAL A 264 8.36 8.56 27.17
C VAL A 264 8.29 9.44 25.91
N SER A 265 8.72 10.70 25.97
CA SER A 265 8.82 11.57 24.79
C SER A 265 9.89 11.07 23.81
N GLU A 266 11.06 10.66 24.31
CA GLU A 266 12.13 10.12 23.47
C GLU A 266 11.71 8.81 22.80
N ILE A 267 10.99 7.95 23.53
CA ILE A 267 10.40 6.71 22.98
C ILE A 267 9.42 7.06 21.85
N THR A 268 8.54 8.04 22.07
CA THR A 268 7.53 8.47 21.08
C THR A 268 8.20 9.05 19.83
N ASP A 269 9.24 9.87 19.99
CA ASP A 269 9.97 10.47 18.89
C ASP A 269 10.77 9.42 18.10
N ALA A 270 11.35 8.43 18.79
CA ALA A 270 12.00 7.29 18.14
C ALA A 270 11.00 6.46 17.32
N ILE A 271 9.82 6.16 17.85
CA ILE A 271 8.75 5.46 17.10
C ILE A 271 8.35 6.26 15.86
N ARG A 272 8.17 7.57 15.99
CA ARG A 272 7.85 8.44 14.85
C ARG A 272 8.95 8.36 13.78
N ALA A 273 10.21 8.50 14.17
CA ALA A 273 11.33 8.42 13.23
C ALA A 273 11.42 7.05 12.53
N ILE A 274 11.25 5.96 13.26
CA ILE A 274 11.26 4.58 12.71
C ILE A 274 10.13 4.40 11.70
N ARG A 275 8.93 4.92 11.97
CA ARG A 275 7.81 4.93 11.03
C ARG A 275 8.11 5.71 9.77
N ASP A 276 8.75 6.86 9.93
CA ASP A 276 9.12 7.74 8.82
C ASP A 276 10.32 7.20 8.02
N GLY A 277 10.75 5.96 8.30
CA GLY A 277 11.74 5.21 7.52
C GLY A 277 13.17 5.33 8.03
N ALA A 278 13.38 5.87 9.24
CA ALA A 278 14.72 5.90 9.83
C ALA A 278 15.19 4.48 10.17
N VAL A 279 16.29 4.06 9.53
CA VAL A 279 16.87 2.71 9.68
C VAL A 279 17.94 2.63 10.76
N ASP A 280 18.48 3.78 11.20
CA ASP A 280 19.55 3.88 12.19
C ASP A 280 19.04 4.37 13.56
N THR A 281 17.74 4.65 13.68
CA THR A 281 17.14 5.06 14.95
C THR A 281 16.99 3.85 15.87
N VAL A 282 17.68 3.90 17.01
CA VAL A 282 17.54 2.93 18.08
C VAL A 282 16.37 3.33 18.97
N LEU A 283 15.46 2.39 19.23
CA LEU A 283 14.39 2.58 20.20
C LEU A 283 14.98 2.65 21.62
N PRO A 284 14.84 3.76 22.36
CA PRO A 284 15.34 3.86 23.72
C PRO A 284 14.55 2.95 24.67
N ALA A 285 15.24 2.32 25.61
CA ALA A 285 14.59 1.56 26.67
C ALA A 285 13.84 2.50 27.63
N PRO A 286 12.67 2.12 28.17
CA PRO A 286 11.97 2.90 29.19
C PRO A 286 12.81 3.11 30.45
N VAL A 287 12.89 4.37 30.87
CA VAL A 287 13.49 4.79 32.14
C VAL A 287 12.36 5.04 33.11
N TRP A 288 12.32 4.27 34.20
CA TRP A 288 11.24 4.33 35.18
C TRP A 288 11.59 5.27 36.34
N PRO A 289 10.61 6.03 36.86
CA PRO A 289 10.80 6.85 38.05
C PRO A 289 11.24 6.00 39.26
N ALA A 290 11.97 6.61 40.18
CA ALA A 290 12.41 5.93 41.39
C ALA A 290 11.23 5.35 42.19
N GLY A 291 11.31 4.06 42.56
CA GLY A 291 10.27 3.37 43.30
C GLY A 291 9.11 2.82 42.47
N VAL A 292 9.16 2.96 41.14
CA VAL A 292 8.18 2.36 40.22
C VAL A 292 8.73 1.04 39.66
N GLU A 293 7.98 -0.05 39.85
CA GLU A 293 8.35 -1.35 39.29
C GLU A 293 8.11 -1.36 37.76
N ALA A 294 9.11 -1.82 37.02
CA ALA A 294 9.01 -1.95 35.57
C ALA A 294 7.98 -3.04 35.21
N PRO A 295 7.00 -2.75 34.33
CA PRO A 295 6.03 -3.74 33.86
C PRO A 295 6.65 -4.95 33.16
N PHE A 296 7.83 -4.77 32.58
CA PHE A 296 8.63 -5.82 31.96
C PHE A 296 10.08 -5.71 32.40
N THR A 297 10.61 -6.82 32.91
CA THR A 297 12.05 -7.02 33.14
C THR A 297 12.53 -8.10 32.17
N PRO A 298 13.45 -7.78 31.23
CA PRO A 298 14.05 -8.81 30.39
C PRO A 298 14.68 -9.90 31.26
N ALA A 299 14.59 -11.17 30.84
CA ALA A 299 15.37 -12.22 31.47
C ALA A 299 16.85 -11.82 31.43
N GLU A 300 17.52 -11.81 32.58
CA GLU A 300 18.93 -11.45 32.71
C GLU A 300 19.74 -12.36 31.76
N PRO A 301 20.65 -11.81 30.93
CA PRO A 301 21.52 -12.66 30.13
C PRO A 301 22.29 -13.56 31.10
N ALA A 302 22.21 -14.88 30.88
CA ALA A 302 22.96 -15.84 31.69
C ALA A 302 24.42 -15.37 31.81
N PRO A 303 25.01 -15.36 33.02
CA PRO A 303 26.36 -14.85 33.21
C PRO A 303 27.27 -15.55 32.22
N ALA A 304 28.04 -14.75 31.47
CA ALA A 304 29.02 -15.26 30.53
C ALA A 304 29.87 -16.30 31.27
N ALA A 305 29.81 -17.55 30.83
CA ALA A 305 30.69 -18.60 31.34
C ALA A 305 32.11 -18.15 31.06
N SER A 306 32.79 -17.68 32.11
CA SER A 306 34.20 -17.29 32.14
C SER A 306 35.11 -18.49 31.89
#